data_AF-A0A426XUF2-F1
#
_entry.id   AF-A0A426XUF2-F1
#
_cell.length_a   1.000
_cell.length_b   1.000
_cell.length_c   1.000
_cell.angle_alpha   90.00
_cell.angle_beta   90.00
_cell.angle_gamma   90.00
#
_symmetry.space_group_name_H-M   'P 1'
#
loop_
_entity.id
_entity.type
_entity.pdbx_description
1 polymer ?
#
loop_
_entity_poly.entity_id
_entity_poly.type
_entity_poly.pdbx_seq_one_letter_code
_entity_poly.pdbx_strand_id
1 'polypeptide(L)'
;QVVDKHLSILAKQHIETRFLKIHAEKSPFLTEKLRIIVLPTLALVKNAKVEDYVAGFDELGGTDDFSTEELEERLAKSQVISFEGEASSYPTKSNKTKRSVRQSKTADSSDSD
;
A
#
# COMPACT_ATOMS: atom_id res chain seq x y z
N GLN A 1 -18.99 12.93 3.24
CA GLN A 1 -17.99 12.51 4.25
C GLN A 1 -18.12 11.00 4.52
N VAL A 2 -18.22 10.21 3.45
CA VAL A 2 -18.57 8.78 3.54
C VAL A 2 -17.33 7.93 3.81
N VAL A 3 -16.30 8.07 2.97
CA VAL A 3 -15.02 7.36 3.12
C VAL A 3 -14.41 7.55 4.51
N ASP A 4 -14.41 8.78 5.04
CA ASP A 4 -13.92 9.09 6.39
C ASP A 4 -14.62 8.25 7.47
N LYS A 5 -15.93 8.03 7.34
CA LYS A 5 -16.74 7.24 8.30
C LYS A 5 -16.32 5.77 8.26
N HIS A 6 -16.24 5.17 7.07
CA HIS A 6 -15.85 3.76 6.93
C HIS A 6 -14.39 3.54 7.38
N LEU A 7 -13.46 4.41 6.99
CA LEU A 7 -12.07 4.33 7.43
C LEU A 7 -11.94 4.48 8.95
N SER A 8 -12.78 5.28 9.61
CA SER A 8 -12.77 5.42 11.07
C SER A 8 -13.25 4.15 11.79
N ILE A 9 -14.12 3.36 11.16
CA ILE A 9 -14.56 2.06 11.67
C ILE A 9 -13.43 1.03 11.47
N LEU A 10 -12.89 0.94 10.25
CA LEU A 10 -11.80 0.03 9.90
C LEU A 10 -10.53 0.29 10.71
N ALA A 11 -10.22 1.55 11.01
CA ALA A 11 -9.05 1.89 11.84
C ALA A 11 -9.13 1.34 13.27
N LYS A 12 -10.33 1.08 13.80
CA LYS A 12 -10.51 0.45 15.12
C LYS A 12 -10.36 -1.06 15.06
N GLN A 13 -10.65 -1.67 13.91
CA GLN A 13 -10.57 -3.11 13.68
C GLN A 13 -9.16 -3.54 13.27
N HIS A 14 -8.49 -2.76 12.41
CA HIS A 14 -7.18 -3.07 11.84
C HIS A 14 -6.05 -2.23 12.44
N ILE A 15 -5.58 -2.63 13.63
CA ILE A 15 -4.49 -1.94 14.35
C ILE A 15 -3.15 -2.10 13.61
N GLU A 16 -3.01 -3.13 12.78
CA GLU A 16 -1.84 -3.38 11.95
C GLU A 16 -1.63 -2.34 10.85
N THR A 17 -2.69 -1.59 10.49
CA THR A 17 -2.68 -0.62 9.40
C THR A 17 -2.82 0.80 9.90
N ARG A 18 -1.96 1.70 9.43
CA ARG A 18 -2.05 3.12 9.76
C ARG A 18 -2.94 3.86 8.76
N PHE A 19 -4.09 4.31 9.24
CA PHE A 19 -4.98 5.19 8.50
C PHE A 19 -4.59 6.65 8.70
N LEU A 20 -4.41 7.39 7.61
CA LEU A 20 -3.99 8.79 7.62
C LEU A 20 -4.95 9.62 6.77
N LYS A 21 -5.25 10.83 7.24
CA LYS A 21 -6.08 11.80 6.52
C LYS A 21 -5.26 13.05 6.23
N ILE A 22 -5.32 13.50 4.99
CA ILE A 22 -4.60 14.69 4.52
C ILE A 22 -5.58 15.56 3.74
N HIS A 23 -5.51 16.88 3.97
CA HIS A 23 -6.24 17.85 3.17
C HIS A 23 -5.46 18.11 1.87
N ALA A 24 -6.01 17.62 0.74
CA ALA A 24 -5.36 17.74 -0.57
C ALA A 24 -5.07 19.19 -0.97
N GLU A 25 -6.01 20.11 -0.73
CA GLU A 25 -5.88 21.55 -1.04
C GLU A 25 -4.76 22.24 -0.24
N LYS A 26 -4.49 21.76 0.99
CA LYS A 26 -3.45 22.32 1.85
C LYS A 26 -2.09 21.66 1.65
N SER A 27 -2.04 20.58 0.85
CA SER A 27 -0.85 19.73 0.70
C SER A 27 -0.50 19.51 -0.78
N PRO A 28 -0.30 20.59 -1.57
CA PRO A 28 -0.09 20.48 -3.02
C PRO A 28 1.09 19.57 -3.37
N PHE A 29 2.17 19.60 -2.57
CA PHE A 29 3.33 18.73 -2.76
C PHE A 29 2.98 17.23 -2.77
N LEU A 30 2.12 16.78 -1.85
CA LEU A 30 1.71 15.38 -1.79
C LEU A 30 0.74 15.04 -2.91
N THR A 31 -0.21 15.94 -3.20
CA THR A 31 -1.18 15.80 -4.28
C THR A 31 -0.47 15.62 -5.63
N GLU A 32 0.56 16.41 -5.91
CA GLU A 32 1.38 16.30 -7.13
C GLU A 32 2.24 15.03 -7.15
N LYS A 33 2.93 14.71 -6.04
CA LYS A 33 3.81 13.53 -5.97
C LYS A 33 3.04 12.22 -6.08
N LEU A 34 1.87 12.14 -5.48
CA LEU A 34 0.97 10.99 -5.55
C LEU A 34 0.04 11.04 -6.77
N ARG A 35 0.11 12.10 -7.58
CA ARG A 35 -0.72 12.33 -8.78
C ARG A 35 -2.22 12.17 -8.53
N ILE A 36 -2.69 12.80 -7.45
CA ILE A 36 -4.11 12.79 -7.09
C ILE A 36 -4.86 13.74 -8.03
N ILE A 37 -5.71 13.18 -8.90
CA ILE A 37 -6.52 13.93 -9.87
C ILE A 37 -7.99 14.02 -9.41
N VAL A 38 -8.48 12.98 -8.72
CA VAL A 38 -9.87 12.84 -8.30
C VAL A 38 -9.96 12.79 -6.78
N LEU A 39 -11.01 13.35 -6.19
CA LEU A 39 -11.30 13.22 -4.77
C LEU A 39 -12.64 12.48 -4.59
N PRO A 40 -12.75 11.57 -3.62
CA PRO A 40 -11.69 11.07 -2.72
C PRO A 40 -10.66 10.18 -3.44
N THR A 41 -9.40 10.17 -3.00
CA THR A 41 -8.39 9.18 -3.44
C THR A 41 -7.75 8.53 -2.21
N LEU A 42 -7.67 7.20 -2.20
CA LEU A 42 -6.98 6.42 -1.17
C LEU A 42 -5.69 5.86 -1.76
N ALA A 43 -4.55 6.26 -1.20
CA ALA A 43 -3.25 5.71 -1.56
C ALA A 43 -2.90 4.53 -0.64
N LEU A 44 -2.67 3.36 -1.23
CA LEU A 44 -2.36 2.12 -0.52
C LEU A 44 -0.86 1.93 -0.46
N VAL A 45 -0.29 2.13 0.74
CA VAL A 45 1.16 2.13 0.95
C VAL A 45 1.59 0.91 1.75
N LYS A 46 2.53 0.14 1.20
CA LYS A 46 3.14 -1.02 1.86
C LYS A 46 4.66 -0.95 1.66
N ASN A 47 5.42 -1.23 2.71
CA ASN A 47 6.90 -1.19 2.66
C ASN A 47 7.47 0.14 2.09
N ALA A 48 6.89 1.27 2.48
CA ALA A 48 7.24 2.62 2.01
C ALA A 48 7.06 2.86 0.49
N LYS A 49 6.32 1.99 -0.20
CA LYS A 49 5.97 2.13 -1.61
C LYS A 49 4.45 2.16 -1.76
N VAL A 50 3.98 2.99 -2.69
CA VAL A 50 2.57 2.94 -3.09
C VAL A 50 2.38 1.71 -3.98
N GLU A 51 1.58 0.76 -3.51
CA GLU A 51 1.24 -0.44 -4.28
C GLU A 51 0.05 -0.17 -5.20
N ASP A 52 -0.90 0.64 -4.76
CA ASP A 52 -2.17 0.82 -5.45
C ASP A 52 -2.88 2.12 -5.04
N TYR A 53 -3.87 2.54 -5.84
CA TYR A 53 -4.73 3.68 -5.56
C TYR A 53 -6.19 3.29 -5.78
N VAL A 54 -7.05 3.69 -4.84
CA VAL A 54 -8.50 3.66 -5.06
C VAL A 54 -8.94 5.09 -5.35
N ALA A 55 -9.27 5.37 -6.60
CA ALA A 55 -9.70 6.69 -7.04
C ALA A 55 -11.22 6.76 -7.10
N GLY A 56 -11.81 7.69 -6.36
CA GLY A 56 -13.25 7.88 -6.28
C GLY A 56 -13.97 6.69 -5.67
N PHE A 57 -15.11 6.34 -6.27
CA PHE A 57 -15.97 5.23 -5.85
C PHE A 57 -16.17 4.18 -6.95
N ASP A 58 -15.52 4.34 -8.11
CA ASP A 58 -15.75 3.50 -9.28
C ASP A 58 -15.45 2.03 -8.98
N GLU A 59 -14.46 1.77 -8.13
CA GLU A 59 -14.08 0.42 -7.69
C GLU A 59 -14.96 -0.15 -6.57
N LEU A 60 -15.84 0.68 -6.00
CA LEU A 60 -16.80 0.34 -4.94
C LEU A 60 -18.25 0.38 -5.44
N GLY A 61 -18.45 0.23 -6.75
CA GLY A 61 -19.77 0.22 -7.39
C GLY A 61 -20.24 1.57 -7.92
N GLY A 62 -19.39 2.60 -7.89
CA GLY A 62 -19.68 3.94 -8.43
C GLY A 62 -20.68 4.76 -7.61
N THR A 63 -21.06 4.26 -6.43
CA THR A 63 -21.99 4.92 -5.50
C THR A 63 -21.29 5.22 -4.18
N ASP A 64 -21.87 6.14 -3.41
CA ASP A 64 -21.43 6.44 -2.05
C ASP A 64 -22.14 5.57 -0.99
N ASP A 65 -23.08 4.73 -1.40
CA ASP A 65 -23.82 3.78 -0.56
C ASP A 65 -23.16 2.39 -0.54
N PHE A 66 -21.85 2.32 -0.28
CA PHE A 66 -21.13 1.05 -0.11
C PHE A 66 -21.00 0.67 1.37
N SER A 67 -20.88 -0.63 1.63
CA SER A 67 -20.69 -1.17 2.97
C SER A 67 -19.24 -1.08 3.43
N THR A 68 -19.01 -1.07 4.75
CA THR A 68 -17.64 -1.11 5.29
C THR A 68 -16.91 -2.38 4.85
N GLU A 69 -17.62 -3.49 4.71
CA GLU A 69 -17.10 -4.78 4.29
C GLU A 69 -16.59 -4.76 2.84
N GLU A 70 -17.29 -4.08 1.92
CA GLU A 70 -16.83 -3.93 0.53
C GLU A 70 -15.52 -3.13 0.44
N LEU A 71 -15.41 -2.05 1.24
CA LEU A 71 -14.17 -1.28 1.34
C LEU A 71 -13.05 -2.12 1.97
N GLU A 72 -13.36 -2.90 3.01
CA GLU A 72 -12.44 -3.82 3.66
C GLU A 72 -11.90 -4.84 2.66
N GLU A 73 -12.78 -5.53 1.92
CA GLU A 73 -12.40 -6.52 0.92
C GLU A 73 -11.48 -5.91 -0.15
N ARG A 74 -11.77 -4.68 -0.59
CA ARG A 74 -10.93 -3.97 -1.57
C ARG A 74 -9.54 -3.65 -1.03
N LEU A 75 -9.43 -3.26 0.23
CA LEU A 75 -8.15 -2.99 0.92
C LEU A 75 -7.37 -4.29 1.19
N ALA A 76 -8.07 -5.36 1.52
CA ALA A 76 -7.51 -6.68 1.77
C ALA A 76 -6.91 -7.30 0.50
N LYS A 77 -7.55 -7.08 -0.67
CA LYS A 77 -7.00 -7.48 -1.99
C LYS A 77 -5.62 -6.88 -2.26
N SER A 78 -5.37 -5.65 -1.81
CA SER A 78 -4.06 -4.99 -1.91
C SER A 78 -3.10 -5.36 -0.77
N GLN A 79 -3.51 -6.26 0.13
CA GLN A 79 -2.75 -6.75 1.28
C GLN A 79 -2.24 -5.64 2.20
N VAL A 80 -3.01 -4.55 2.32
CA VAL A 80 -2.71 -3.44 3.24
C VAL A 80 -3.27 -3.75 4.61
N ILE A 81 -4.49 -4.32 4.68
CA ILE A 81 -5.14 -4.81 5.90
C ILE A 81 -5.19 -6.34 5.91
N SER A 82 -5.30 -6.93 7.10
CA SER A 82 -5.48 -8.37 7.26
C SER A 82 -6.97 -8.70 7.39
N PHE A 83 -7.51 -9.50 6.47
CA PHE A 83 -8.89 -9.99 6.56
C PHE A 83 -8.89 -11.37 7.21
N GLU A 84 -9.49 -11.49 8.40
CA GLU A 84 -9.47 -12.72 9.20
C GLU A 84 -10.43 -13.81 8.68
N GLY A 85 -11.11 -13.56 7.56
CA GLY A 85 -12.06 -14.47 6.93
C GLY A 85 -11.48 -15.54 6.01
N GLU A 86 -10.22 -15.44 5.56
CA GLU A 86 -9.57 -16.52 4.78
C GLU A 86 -8.05 -16.30 4.74
N ALA A 87 -7.36 -16.77 5.77
CA ALA A 87 -5.92 -16.95 5.76
C ALA A 87 -5.53 -18.11 4.82
N SER A 88 -5.78 -18.04 3.50
CA SER A 88 -5.10 -18.89 2.49
C SER A 88 -5.69 -18.74 1.08
N SER A 89 -5.19 -17.80 0.26
CA SER A 89 -5.15 -18.04 -1.20
C SER A 89 -4.37 -16.99 -1.99
N TYR A 90 -4.13 -15.79 -1.48
CA TYR A 90 -3.46 -14.75 -2.28
C TYR A 90 -1.97 -15.07 -2.51
N PRO A 91 -1.54 -15.38 -3.76
CA PRO A 91 -0.16 -15.72 -4.03
C PRO A 91 0.71 -14.48 -3.78
N THR A 92 1.53 -14.53 -2.74
CA THR A 92 2.55 -13.51 -2.49
C THR A 92 3.50 -13.51 -3.68
N LYS A 93 3.38 -12.55 -4.60
CA LYS A 93 4.40 -12.31 -5.63
C LYS A 93 5.65 -11.74 -4.96
N SER A 94 6.38 -12.60 -4.27
CA SER A 94 7.70 -12.28 -3.74
C SER A 94 8.67 -12.21 -4.91
N ASN A 95 8.94 -11.00 -5.41
CA ASN A 95 10.09 -10.77 -6.30
C ASN A 95 11.37 -10.90 -5.47
N LYS A 96 11.80 -12.15 -5.20
CA LYS A 96 13.14 -12.46 -4.68
C LYS A 96 14.16 -12.18 -5.78
N THR A 97 14.61 -10.93 -5.87
CA THR A 97 15.80 -10.60 -6.65
C THR A 97 17.02 -11.12 -5.87
N LYS A 98 17.36 -12.40 -6.03
CA LYS A 98 18.67 -12.93 -5.61
C LYS A 98 19.72 -12.36 -6.56
N ARG A 99 20.63 -11.50 -6.08
CA ARG A 99 21.88 -11.21 -6.79
C ARG A 99 23.09 -11.46 -5.89
N SER A 100 23.64 -12.66 -6.10
CA SER A 100 24.99 -13.20 -5.88
C SER A 100 26.08 -12.25 -5.36
N VAL A 101 26.69 -12.62 -4.24
CA VAL A 101 28.00 -12.15 -3.77
C VAL A 101 29.06 -12.71 -4.71
N ARG A 102 29.68 -11.86 -5.54
CA ARG A 102 30.91 -12.22 -6.27
C ARG A 102 32.09 -12.12 -5.30
N GLN A 103 32.64 -13.26 -4.90
CA GLN A 103 33.99 -13.37 -4.34
C GLN A 103 35.00 -13.06 -5.44
N SER A 104 35.69 -11.93 -5.36
CA SER A 104 36.89 -11.67 -6.16
C SER A 104 38.11 -12.03 -5.31
N LYS A 105 38.80 -13.12 -5.69
CA LYS A 105 40.19 -13.35 -5.32
C LYS A 105 41.05 -12.36 -6.11
N THR A 106 41.78 -11.49 -5.41
CA THR A 106 42.91 -10.75 -5.99
C THR A 106 44.16 -11.22 -5.23
N ALA A 107 44.95 -12.05 -5.90
CA ALA A 107 46.34 -12.28 -5.57
C ALA A 107 47.16 -11.10 -6.13
N ASP A 108 47.98 -10.48 -5.29
CA ASP A 108 49.35 -10.02 -5.59
C ASP A 108 49.78 -8.95 -4.58
N SER A 109 50.76 -9.28 -3.74
CA SER A 109 51.93 -8.44 -3.40
C SER A 109 52.63 -8.97 -2.15
N SER A 110 53.85 -9.50 -2.35
CA SER A 110 55.04 -9.50 -1.48
C SER A 110 55.80 -10.81 -1.60
N ASP A 111 56.97 -10.80 -2.24
CA ASP A 111 58.22 -10.87 -1.49
C ASP A 111 59.40 -10.41 -2.35
N SER A 112 60.39 -9.82 -1.69
CA SER A 112 61.64 -9.31 -2.27
C SER A 112 62.75 -10.35 -2.12
N ASP A 113 63.55 -10.56 -3.16
CA ASP A 113 65.01 -10.77 -3.12
C ASP A 113 65.57 -10.84 -4.56
#